data_AF-A0AAX3E1V3-F1
#
_entry.id   AF-A0AAX3E1V3-F1
#
_cell.length_a   1.000
_cell.length_b   1.000
_cell.length_c   1.000
_cell.angle_alpha   90.00
_cell.angle_beta   90.00
_cell.angle_gamma   90.00
#
_symmetry.space_group_name_H-M   'P 1'
#
loop_
_entity.id
_entity.type
_entity.pdbx_description
1 polymer ?
#
loop_
_entity_poly.entity_id
_entity_poly.type
_entity_poly.pdbx_seq_one_letter_code
_entity_poly.pdbx_strand_id
1 'polypeptide(L)'
;MQPTPDFSAPKLAKSLLRRRREGALATLMEKDGAPYCSLVNLASHPDGSPLLLISRLAIHTRNVLADPRVSLMLDERSAGDPLEGARIMLVGRAVAARPDELPLWRRRYLAAHPGAEGYIDFADFSLFKIESSGLHLVAGFGRILDLSPDRYLTDLTGAEALLKVEASAVEHINADHPDTMKLYATQLLGAGEADWRCTGIDPEGLDLQCERATLRLDFPSRVENSVALRDMLKRMADIARKTE
;
A
#
# COMPACT_ATOMS: atom_id res chain seq x y z
N MET A 1 -13.51 21.93 14.14
CA MET A 1 -12.18 21.34 14.47
C MET A 1 -11.10 22.29 13.97
N GLN A 2 -10.20 22.73 14.83
CA GLN A 2 -9.03 23.50 14.39
C GLN A 2 -8.10 22.62 13.53
N PRO A 3 -7.34 23.21 12.58
CA PRO A 3 -6.25 22.51 11.91
C PRO A 3 -5.28 21.94 12.95
N THR A 4 -5.08 20.63 12.96
CA THR A 4 -3.97 20.03 13.71
C THR A 4 -2.68 20.48 13.02
N PRO A 5 -1.70 21.05 13.76
CA PRO A 5 -0.49 21.65 13.17
C PRO A 5 0.30 20.70 12.26
N ASP A 6 0.19 19.39 12.51
CA ASP A 6 0.98 18.35 11.83
C ASP A 6 0.25 17.67 10.65
N PHE A 7 -0.89 18.22 10.19
CA PHE A 7 -1.62 17.63 9.06
C PHE A 7 -0.83 17.73 7.75
N SER A 8 -0.59 16.59 7.12
CA SER A 8 -0.01 16.51 5.78
C SER A 8 -0.88 15.64 4.88
N ALA A 9 -1.57 16.27 3.93
CA ALA A 9 -2.37 15.58 2.92
C ALA A 9 -1.56 14.52 2.13
N PRO A 10 -0.34 14.82 1.63
CA PRO A 10 0.59 13.83 1.09
C PRO A 10 0.80 12.60 1.97
N LYS A 11 1.14 12.80 3.26
CA LYS A 11 1.43 11.70 4.18
C LYS A 11 0.18 10.85 4.46
N LEU A 12 -0.97 11.47 4.61
CA LEU A 12 -2.23 10.77 4.84
C LEU A 12 -2.62 9.91 3.63
N ALA A 13 -2.50 10.44 2.42
CA ALA A 13 -2.76 9.68 1.19
C ALA A 13 -1.80 8.49 1.05
N LYS A 14 -0.49 8.71 1.28
CA LYS A 14 0.53 7.64 1.33
C LYS A 14 0.16 6.57 2.35
N SER A 15 -0.19 6.98 3.57
CA SER A 15 -0.57 6.05 4.64
C SER A 15 -1.76 5.17 4.24
N LEU A 16 -2.80 5.73 3.61
CA LEU A 16 -3.93 4.94 3.11
C LEU A 16 -3.50 3.96 2.01
N LEU A 17 -2.70 4.40 1.03
CA LEU A 17 -2.18 3.53 -0.02
C LEU A 17 -1.31 2.38 0.52
N ARG A 18 -0.57 2.61 1.62
CA ARG A 18 0.30 1.62 2.27
C ARG A 18 -0.44 0.66 3.20
N ARG A 19 -1.47 1.14 3.91
CA ARG A 19 -2.16 0.34 4.94
C ARG A 19 -3.40 -0.37 4.40
N ARG A 20 -4.09 0.16 3.40
CA ARG A 20 -5.32 -0.49 2.92
C ARG A 20 -5.01 -1.75 2.12
N ARG A 21 -5.83 -2.79 2.31
CA ARG A 21 -5.70 -4.12 1.68
C ARG A 21 -6.89 -4.50 0.81
N GLU A 22 -7.89 -3.64 0.79
CA GLU A 22 -9.13 -3.80 0.04
C GLU A 22 -9.77 -2.43 -0.16
N GLY A 23 -10.55 -2.30 -1.24
CA GLY A 23 -11.18 -1.06 -1.66
C GLY A 23 -12.32 -1.29 -2.63
N ALA A 24 -13.06 -0.22 -2.93
CA ALA A 24 -14.14 -0.23 -3.91
C ALA A 24 -13.59 0.23 -5.27
N LEU A 25 -13.53 -0.68 -6.24
CA LEU A 25 -13.07 -0.43 -7.60
C LEU A 25 -14.29 -0.12 -8.49
N ALA A 26 -14.30 1.08 -9.06
CA ALA A 26 -15.21 1.49 -10.11
C ALA A 26 -14.58 1.28 -11.50
N THR A 27 -15.33 0.65 -12.39
CA THR A 27 -14.97 0.33 -13.77
C THR A 27 -16.13 0.69 -14.70
N LEU A 28 -15.92 0.68 -16.01
CA LEU A 28 -16.96 0.94 -17.00
C LEU A 28 -17.41 -0.40 -17.63
N MET A 29 -18.72 -0.68 -17.58
CA MET A 29 -19.28 -1.89 -18.19
C MET A 29 -18.95 -1.95 -19.68
N GLU A 30 -18.39 -3.07 -20.13
CA GLU A 30 -17.97 -3.28 -21.54
C GLU A 30 -19.09 -2.99 -22.56
N LYS A 31 -20.35 -3.29 -22.21
CA LYS A 31 -21.48 -3.21 -23.14
C LYS A 31 -21.96 -1.80 -23.43
N ASP A 32 -22.07 -0.96 -22.40
CA ASP A 32 -22.78 0.32 -22.46
C ASP A 32 -22.08 1.46 -21.71
N GLY A 33 -20.92 1.20 -21.10
CA GLY A 33 -20.17 2.19 -20.33
C GLY A 33 -20.81 2.55 -18.98
N ALA A 34 -21.82 1.82 -18.50
CA ALA A 34 -22.40 2.07 -17.20
C ALA A 34 -21.34 1.89 -16.08
N PRO A 35 -21.34 2.73 -15.03
CA PRO A 35 -20.40 2.56 -13.93
C PRO A 35 -20.73 1.29 -13.14
N TYR A 36 -19.71 0.47 -12.91
CA TYR A 36 -19.80 -0.75 -12.13
C TYR A 36 -18.80 -0.73 -10.97
N CYS A 37 -19.30 -0.93 -9.75
CA CYS A 37 -18.50 -0.95 -8.54
C CYS A 37 -18.36 -2.40 -8.01
N SER A 38 -17.14 -2.78 -7.63
CA SER A 38 -16.86 -4.08 -7.01
C SER A 38 -15.82 -3.97 -5.90
N LEU A 39 -15.92 -4.85 -4.92
CA LEU A 39 -14.89 -5.01 -3.89
C LEU A 39 -13.67 -5.71 -4.50
N VAL A 40 -12.48 -5.18 -4.25
CA VAL A 40 -11.21 -5.80 -4.64
C VAL A 40 -10.24 -5.84 -3.48
N ASN A 41 -9.41 -6.88 -3.44
CA ASN A 41 -8.21 -6.89 -2.62
C ASN A 41 -7.08 -6.14 -3.35
N LEU A 42 -6.18 -5.53 -2.59
CA LEU A 42 -5.02 -4.84 -3.13
C LEU A 42 -3.78 -5.01 -2.25
N ALA A 43 -2.63 -4.86 -2.89
CA ALA A 43 -1.33 -4.67 -2.25
C ALA A 43 -0.71 -3.36 -2.74
N SER A 44 0.43 -2.97 -2.17
CA SER A 44 1.14 -1.75 -2.55
C SER A 44 2.40 -2.09 -3.32
N HIS A 45 2.54 -1.52 -4.51
CA HIS A 45 3.82 -1.47 -5.23
C HIS A 45 4.84 -0.64 -4.41
N PRO A 46 6.17 -0.78 -4.61
CA PRO A 46 7.15 0.02 -3.87
C PRO A 46 6.97 1.53 -3.97
N ASP A 47 6.37 2.06 -5.04
CA ASP A 47 6.02 3.49 -5.17
C ASP A 47 4.70 3.86 -4.48
N GLY A 48 3.94 2.89 -3.95
CA GLY A 48 2.63 3.08 -3.34
C GLY A 48 1.45 2.86 -4.28
N SER A 49 1.68 2.61 -5.57
CA SER A 49 0.61 2.32 -6.53
C SER A 49 -0.17 1.05 -6.13
N PRO A 50 -1.51 1.04 -6.22
CA PRO A 50 -2.30 -0.15 -5.93
C PRO A 50 -2.01 -1.28 -6.92
N LEU A 51 -1.71 -2.47 -6.39
CA LEU A 51 -1.63 -3.72 -7.13
C LEU A 51 -2.91 -4.53 -6.91
N LEU A 52 -3.52 -5.03 -7.98
CA LEU A 52 -4.70 -5.87 -7.98
C LEU A 52 -4.35 -7.26 -8.52
N LEU A 53 -4.97 -8.30 -7.96
CA LEU A 53 -4.97 -9.65 -8.52
C LEU A 53 -6.42 -10.00 -8.86
N ILE A 54 -6.75 -10.04 -10.14
CA ILE A 54 -8.14 -10.18 -10.60
C ILE A 54 -8.29 -11.31 -11.62
N SER A 55 -9.36 -12.10 -11.50
CA SER A 55 -9.68 -13.17 -12.44
C SER A 55 -10.31 -12.61 -13.71
N ARG A 56 -9.91 -13.12 -14.87
CA ARG A 56 -10.48 -12.85 -16.21
C ARG A 56 -11.97 -13.18 -16.29
N LEU A 57 -12.49 -14.00 -15.38
CA LEU A 57 -13.91 -14.32 -15.31
C LEU A 57 -14.75 -13.21 -14.65
N ALA A 58 -14.13 -12.35 -13.84
CA ALA A 58 -14.81 -11.30 -13.11
C ALA A 58 -15.28 -10.16 -14.02
N ILE A 59 -16.43 -9.56 -13.68
CA ILE A 59 -17.01 -8.43 -14.44
C ILE A 59 -16.03 -7.27 -14.51
N HIS A 60 -15.43 -6.86 -13.38
CA HIS A 60 -14.47 -5.76 -13.36
C HIS A 60 -13.24 -6.01 -14.23
N THR A 61 -12.83 -7.27 -14.44
CA THR A 61 -11.68 -7.59 -15.29
C THR A 61 -12.04 -7.45 -16.75
N ARG A 62 -13.21 -7.96 -17.18
CA ARG A 62 -13.70 -7.74 -18.54
C ARG A 62 -13.83 -6.25 -18.84
N ASN A 63 -14.38 -5.49 -17.90
CA ASN A 63 -14.48 -4.04 -17.98
C ASN A 63 -13.12 -3.38 -18.16
N VAL A 64 -12.12 -3.71 -17.30
CA VAL A 64 -10.76 -3.17 -17.40
C VAL A 64 -10.06 -3.52 -18.72
N LEU A 65 -10.29 -4.72 -19.25
CA LEU A 65 -9.71 -5.14 -20.52
C LEU A 65 -10.33 -4.39 -21.71
N ALA A 66 -11.61 -4.01 -21.63
CA ALA A 66 -12.29 -3.21 -22.65
C ALA A 66 -11.96 -1.70 -22.53
N ASP A 67 -11.97 -1.17 -21.31
CA ASP A 67 -11.58 0.20 -20.99
C ASP A 67 -10.80 0.23 -19.66
N PRO A 68 -9.50 0.55 -19.68
CA PRO A 68 -8.66 0.46 -18.49
C PRO A 68 -8.88 1.62 -17.52
N ARG A 69 -9.72 2.62 -17.83
CA ARG A 69 -10.02 3.72 -16.90
C ARG A 69 -10.74 3.20 -15.66
N VAL A 70 -10.19 3.48 -14.50
CA VAL A 70 -10.71 3.05 -13.21
C VAL A 70 -10.71 4.17 -12.18
N SER A 71 -11.55 4.02 -11.17
CA SER A 71 -11.44 4.75 -9.91
C SER A 71 -11.40 3.77 -8.75
N LEU A 72 -10.56 4.02 -7.74
CA LEU A 72 -10.42 3.19 -6.55
C LEU A 72 -10.66 4.06 -5.31
N MET A 73 -11.67 3.72 -4.52
CA MET A 73 -11.90 4.34 -3.22
C MET A 73 -11.23 3.53 -2.11
N LEU A 74 -10.45 4.22 -1.28
CA LEU A 74 -9.86 3.69 -0.06
C LEU A 74 -10.22 4.59 1.11
N ASP A 75 -10.66 3.99 2.22
CA ASP A 75 -11.03 4.69 3.45
C ASP A 75 -10.25 4.18 4.65
N GLU A 76 -10.23 4.95 5.73
CA GLU A 76 -9.48 4.63 6.94
C GLU A 76 -10.02 3.39 7.67
N ARG A 77 -11.33 3.18 7.62
CA ARG A 77 -12.09 2.16 8.38
C ARG A 77 -11.80 2.19 9.87
N SER A 78 -11.83 3.39 10.44
CA SER A 78 -11.91 3.58 11.88
C SER A 78 -13.30 3.22 12.40
N ALA A 79 -13.39 2.87 13.69
CA ALA A 79 -14.68 2.77 14.37
C ALA A 79 -15.38 4.15 14.41
N GLY A 80 -16.71 4.16 14.46
CA GLY A 80 -17.53 5.38 14.46
C GLY A 80 -18.18 5.66 13.11
N ASP A 81 -18.47 6.92 12.82
CA ASP A 81 -19.07 7.35 11.55
C ASP A 81 -18.01 7.29 10.41
N PRO A 82 -18.21 6.47 9.37
CA PRO A 82 -17.28 6.38 8.24
C PRO A 82 -17.02 7.71 7.53
N LEU A 83 -17.96 8.67 7.60
CA LEU A 83 -17.81 9.99 6.98
C LEU A 83 -16.89 10.94 7.77
N GLU A 84 -16.56 10.61 9.02
CA GLU A 84 -15.58 11.34 9.83
C GLU A 84 -14.13 10.93 9.50
N GLY A 85 -13.92 9.69 9.05
CA GLY A 85 -12.61 9.15 8.73
C GLY A 85 -12.02 9.67 7.41
N ALA A 86 -10.72 9.49 7.22
CA ALA A 86 -10.07 9.85 5.95
C ALA A 86 -10.47 8.89 4.81
N ARG A 87 -10.59 9.43 3.59
CA ARG A 87 -10.82 8.65 2.37
C ARG A 87 -10.17 9.30 1.16
N ILE A 88 -9.70 8.47 0.24
CA ILE A 88 -9.17 8.87 -1.05
C ILE A 88 -9.96 8.22 -2.17
N MET A 89 -10.19 8.97 -3.25
CA MET A 89 -10.71 8.47 -4.51
C MET A 89 -9.61 8.67 -5.55
N LEU A 90 -8.91 7.58 -5.84
CA LEU A 90 -7.82 7.54 -6.81
C LEU A 90 -8.40 7.31 -8.20
N VAL A 91 -8.00 8.10 -9.19
CA VAL A 91 -8.39 7.90 -10.59
C VAL A 91 -7.15 7.50 -11.39
N GLY A 92 -7.30 6.61 -12.37
CA GLY A 92 -6.17 6.15 -13.17
C GLY A 92 -6.52 5.12 -14.22
N ARG A 93 -5.50 4.37 -14.64
CA ARG A 93 -5.63 3.26 -15.58
C ARG A 93 -5.11 1.98 -14.95
N ALA A 94 -5.86 0.89 -15.03
CA ALA A 94 -5.37 -0.43 -14.64
C ALA A 94 -4.55 -1.04 -15.78
N VAL A 95 -3.26 -1.31 -15.52
CA VAL A 95 -2.31 -1.83 -16.50
C VAL A 95 -1.80 -3.19 -16.04
N ALA A 96 -1.88 -4.18 -16.93
CA ALA A 96 -1.41 -5.53 -16.64
C ALA A 96 0.11 -5.58 -16.49
N ALA A 97 0.60 -6.44 -15.61
CA ALA A 97 2.03 -6.65 -15.39
C ALA A 97 2.74 -7.14 -16.65
N ARG A 98 3.91 -6.56 -16.96
CA ARG A 98 4.84 -7.17 -17.93
C ARG A 98 5.61 -8.33 -17.30
N PRO A 99 6.19 -9.25 -18.10
CA PRO A 99 6.96 -10.38 -17.59
C PRO A 99 8.10 -9.99 -16.63
N ASP A 100 8.77 -8.87 -16.88
CA ASP A 100 9.84 -8.33 -16.04
C ASP A 100 9.35 -7.78 -14.69
N GLU A 101 8.08 -7.39 -14.60
CA GLU A 101 7.47 -6.79 -13.40
C GLU A 101 6.82 -7.85 -12.49
N LEU A 102 6.37 -8.97 -13.09
CA LEU A 102 5.67 -10.04 -12.39
C LEU A 102 6.36 -10.54 -11.12
N PRO A 103 7.68 -10.82 -11.08
CA PRO A 103 8.31 -11.32 -9.86
C PRO A 103 8.17 -10.38 -8.66
N LEU A 104 8.32 -9.07 -8.89
CA LEU A 104 8.19 -8.06 -7.85
C LEU A 104 6.73 -7.91 -7.39
N TRP A 105 5.80 -7.83 -8.35
CA TRP A 105 4.38 -7.61 -8.05
C TRP A 105 3.79 -8.82 -7.33
N ARG A 106 4.13 -10.04 -7.78
CA ARG A 106 3.74 -11.31 -7.14
C ARG A 106 4.20 -11.36 -5.69
N ARG A 107 5.49 -11.07 -5.43
CA ARG A 107 6.05 -11.05 -4.07
C ARG A 107 5.31 -10.06 -3.17
N ARG A 108 5.12 -8.81 -3.63
CA ARG A 108 4.40 -7.78 -2.86
C ARG A 108 2.95 -8.16 -2.59
N TYR A 109 2.29 -8.75 -3.59
CA TYR A 109 0.90 -9.18 -3.44
C TYR A 109 0.77 -10.32 -2.42
N LEU A 110 1.63 -11.35 -2.48
CA LEU A 110 1.62 -12.46 -1.53
C LEU A 110 2.06 -12.05 -0.13
N ALA A 111 2.98 -11.09 -0.01
CA ALA A 111 3.33 -10.53 1.29
C ALA A 111 2.11 -9.87 1.97
N ALA A 112 1.25 -9.20 1.21
CA ALA A 112 0.01 -8.62 1.72
C ALA A 112 -1.11 -9.68 1.93
N HIS A 113 -1.21 -10.65 1.01
CA HIS A 113 -2.28 -11.66 0.94
C HIS A 113 -1.70 -13.08 0.78
N PRO A 114 -1.16 -13.70 1.84
CA PRO A 114 -0.57 -15.04 1.73
C PRO A 114 -1.54 -16.11 1.21
N GLY A 115 -2.83 -15.97 1.55
CA GLY A 115 -3.89 -16.87 1.05
C GLY A 115 -4.09 -16.85 -0.46
N ALA A 116 -3.46 -15.92 -1.20
CA ALA A 116 -3.49 -15.89 -2.65
C ALA A 116 -2.53 -16.87 -3.33
N GLU A 117 -1.60 -17.49 -2.59
CA GLU A 117 -0.60 -18.43 -3.14
C GLU A 117 -1.26 -19.58 -3.91
N GLY A 118 -2.42 -20.05 -3.46
CA GLY A 118 -3.13 -21.16 -4.09
C GLY A 118 -3.76 -20.85 -5.45
N TYR A 119 -3.87 -19.58 -5.86
CA TYR A 119 -4.55 -19.19 -7.11
C TYR A 119 -3.86 -18.08 -7.91
N ILE A 120 -2.83 -17.41 -7.38
CA ILE A 120 -2.14 -16.31 -8.06
C ILE A 120 -1.53 -16.71 -9.42
N ASP A 121 -1.12 -17.97 -9.54
CA ASP A 121 -0.49 -18.53 -10.75
C ASP A 121 -1.51 -19.23 -11.67
N PHE A 122 -2.81 -19.17 -11.36
CA PHE A 122 -3.85 -19.69 -12.26
C PHE A 122 -3.93 -18.85 -13.54
N ALA A 123 -4.13 -19.53 -14.68
CA ALA A 123 -4.13 -18.89 -15.99
C ALA A 123 -5.23 -17.82 -16.17
N ASP A 124 -6.30 -17.90 -15.37
CA ASP A 124 -7.36 -16.90 -15.38
C ASP A 124 -7.09 -15.72 -14.44
N PHE A 125 -6.05 -15.74 -13.59
CA PHE A 125 -5.68 -14.59 -12.76
C PHE A 125 -4.57 -13.77 -13.39
N SER A 126 -4.60 -12.45 -13.16
CA SER A 126 -3.57 -11.55 -13.64
C SER A 126 -3.35 -10.40 -12.65
N LEU A 127 -2.09 -9.99 -12.52
CA LEU A 127 -1.71 -8.83 -11.72
C LEU A 127 -1.84 -7.55 -12.55
N PHE A 128 -2.47 -6.54 -11.98
CA PHE A 128 -2.59 -5.20 -12.54
C PHE A 128 -2.06 -4.17 -11.56
N LYS A 129 -1.47 -3.10 -12.06
CA LYS A 129 -1.15 -1.90 -11.29
C LYS A 129 -2.08 -0.77 -11.73
N ILE A 130 -2.62 0.00 -10.79
CA ILE A 130 -3.33 1.23 -11.13
C ILE A 130 -2.30 2.35 -11.29
N GLU A 131 -2.05 2.75 -12.52
CA GLU A 131 -1.28 3.95 -12.86
C GLU A 131 -2.17 5.17 -12.65
N SER A 132 -1.96 5.86 -11.53
CA SER A 132 -2.82 6.97 -11.14
C SER A 132 -2.50 8.25 -11.90
N SER A 133 -3.55 8.97 -12.29
CA SER A 133 -3.47 10.34 -12.82
C SER A 133 -3.69 11.41 -11.74
N GLY A 134 -4.10 11.02 -10.54
CA GLY A 134 -4.47 11.93 -9.45
C GLY A 134 -5.39 11.27 -8.43
N LEU A 135 -5.50 11.88 -7.26
CA LEU A 135 -6.45 11.45 -6.23
C LEU A 135 -7.17 12.64 -5.60
N HIS A 136 -8.41 12.41 -5.21
CA HIS A 136 -9.21 13.31 -4.40
C HIS A 136 -9.20 12.82 -2.95
N LEU A 137 -8.62 13.59 -2.05
CA LEU A 137 -8.54 13.30 -0.62
C LEU A 137 -9.64 14.06 0.11
N VAL A 138 -10.34 13.35 0.99
CA VAL A 138 -11.15 13.96 2.04
C VAL A 138 -10.64 13.49 3.40
N ALA A 139 -10.05 14.40 4.16
CA ALA A 139 -9.39 14.14 5.43
C ALA A 139 -10.31 14.50 6.62
N GLY A 140 -11.47 13.82 6.70
CA GLY A 140 -12.53 14.12 7.66
C GLY A 140 -13.34 15.36 7.31
N PHE A 141 -13.82 16.09 8.32
CA PHE A 141 -14.68 17.26 8.10
C PHE A 141 -13.90 18.46 7.54
N GLY A 142 -14.28 18.90 6.34
CA GLY A 142 -13.92 20.20 5.77
C GLY A 142 -12.52 20.31 5.15
N ARG A 143 -11.77 19.21 5.03
CA ARG A 143 -10.45 19.18 4.35
C ARG A 143 -10.53 18.32 3.10
N ILE A 144 -10.67 18.98 1.95
CA ILE A 144 -10.81 18.35 0.65
C ILE A 144 -9.69 18.87 -0.25
N LEU A 145 -8.85 17.97 -0.79
CA LEU A 145 -7.72 18.33 -1.64
C LEU A 145 -7.59 17.36 -2.81
N ASP A 146 -7.33 17.89 -3.99
CA ASP A 146 -6.82 17.09 -5.11
C ASP A 146 -5.29 17.05 -5.07
N LEU A 147 -4.71 15.87 -5.22
CA LEU A 147 -3.26 15.66 -5.26
C LEU A 147 -2.85 15.05 -6.59
N SER A 148 -1.75 15.56 -7.15
CA SER A 148 -1.04 14.96 -8.29
C SER A 148 -0.16 13.79 -7.83
N PRO A 149 0.13 12.80 -8.70
CA PRO A 149 0.89 11.60 -8.34
C PRO A 149 2.22 11.84 -7.62
N ASP A 150 2.99 12.85 -8.00
CA ASP A 150 4.27 13.24 -7.37
C ASP A 150 4.14 13.59 -5.87
N ARG A 151 2.92 13.93 -5.42
CA ARG A 151 2.66 14.31 -4.03
C ARG A 151 2.39 13.11 -3.13
N TYR A 152 1.97 11.96 -3.66
CA TYR A 152 1.56 10.81 -2.84
C TYR A 152 2.16 9.48 -3.28
N LEU A 153 2.84 9.41 -4.43
CA LEU A 153 3.68 8.27 -4.74
C LEU A 153 5.07 8.47 -4.11
N THR A 154 5.70 7.38 -3.75
CA THR A 154 7.09 7.36 -3.31
C THR A 154 7.98 7.41 -4.55
N ASP A 155 8.83 8.43 -4.64
CA ASP A 155 9.86 8.49 -5.68
C ASP A 155 10.82 7.31 -5.48
N LEU A 156 11.08 6.54 -6.54
CA LEU A 156 11.96 5.38 -6.53
C LEU A 156 13.33 5.65 -7.18
N THR A 157 13.53 6.85 -7.72
CA THR A 157 14.79 7.24 -8.38
C THR A 157 15.97 6.99 -7.46
N GLY A 158 16.98 6.23 -7.90
CA GLY A 158 18.19 5.96 -7.11
C GLY A 158 18.04 4.86 -6.04
N ALA A 159 16.85 4.27 -5.89
CA ALA A 159 16.59 3.19 -4.92
C ALA A 159 16.72 1.79 -5.54
N GLU A 160 17.31 1.64 -6.72
CA GLU A 160 17.40 0.37 -7.44
C GLU A 160 18.17 -0.68 -6.62
N ALA A 161 19.19 -0.24 -5.87
CA ALA A 161 19.95 -1.11 -4.98
C ALA A 161 19.10 -1.62 -3.80
N LEU A 162 18.24 -0.78 -3.22
CA LEU A 162 17.28 -1.17 -2.18
C LEU A 162 16.27 -2.18 -2.73
N LEU A 163 15.65 -1.88 -3.88
CA LEU A 163 14.60 -2.74 -4.45
C LEU A 163 15.12 -4.14 -4.83
N LYS A 164 16.39 -4.25 -5.23
CA LYS A 164 17.06 -5.53 -5.49
C LYS A 164 17.21 -6.40 -4.24
N VAL A 165 17.48 -5.82 -3.08
CA VAL A 165 17.70 -6.57 -1.83
C VAL A 165 16.43 -6.72 -1.00
N GLU A 166 15.36 -6.02 -1.36
CA GLU A 166 14.14 -5.90 -0.56
C GLU A 166 13.55 -7.26 -0.14
N ALA A 167 13.47 -8.22 -1.06
CA ALA A 167 12.96 -9.56 -0.78
C ALA A 167 13.72 -10.23 0.37
N SER A 168 15.04 -10.33 0.22
CA SER A 168 15.91 -10.95 1.23
C SER A 168 15.91 -10.18 2.56
N ALA A 169 15.73 -8.85 2.52
CA ALA A 169 15.63 -8.05 3.73
C ALA A 169 14.32 -8.33 4.49
N VAL A 170 13.18 -8.41 3.79
CA VAL A 170 11.88 -8.76 4.39
C VAL A 170 11.93 -10.16 4.99
N GLU A 171 12.50 -11.14 4.28
CA GLU A 171 12.67 -12.51 4.78
C GLU A 171 13.54 -12.55 6.05
N HIS A 172 14.70 -11.89 6.03
CA HIS A 172 15.60 -11.82 7.19
C HIS A 172 14.96 -11.13 8.40
N ILE A 173 14.24 -10.02 8.19
CA ILE A 173 13.53 -9.32 9.27
C ILE A 173 12.48 -10.24 9.91
N ASN A 174 11.70 -10.94 9.09
CA ASN A 174 10.63 -11.80 9.60
C ASN A 174 11.15 -13.08 10.25
N ALA A 175 12.31 -13.60 9.83
CA ALA A 175 12.93 -14.78 10.42
C ALA A 175 13.65 -14.46 11.74
N ASP A 176 14.45 -13.39 11.75
CA ASP A 176 15.43 -13.16 12.82
C ASP A 176 15.06 -12.01 13.76
N HIS A 177 14.11 -11.14 13.38
CA HIS A 177 13.76 -9.93 14.14
C HIS A 177 12.26 -9.72 14.43
N PRO A 178 11.46 -10.76 14.76
CA PRO A 178 10.04 -10.58 15.08
C PRO A 178 9.82 -9.65 16.28
N ASP A 179 10.67 -9.72 17.30
CA ASP A 179 10.60 -8.83 18.47
C ASP A 179 10.82 -7.36 18.09
N THR A 180 11.62 -7.09 17.06
CA THR A 180 11.83 -5.73 16.56
C THR A 180 10.58 -5.21 15.85
N MET A 181 9.85 -6.06 15.13
CA MET A 181 8.57 -5.68 14.51
C MET A 181 7.51 -5.38 15.56
N LYS A 182 7.44 -6.20 16.62
CA LYS A 182 6.59 -5.94 17.79
C LYS A 182 6.95 -4.61 18.44
N LEU A 183 8.24 -4.37 18.70
CA LEU A 183 8.74 -3.11 19.29
C LEU A 183 8.35 -1.89 18.46
N TYR A 184 8.50 -1.93 17.13
CA TYR A 184 8.08 -0.83 16.27
C TYR A 184 6.57 -0.61 16.30
N ALA A 185 5.78 -1.69 16.22
CA ALA A 185 4.33 -1.60 16.20
C ALA A 185 3.80 -0.99 17.50
N THR A 186 4.33 -1.39 18.66
CA THR A 186 3.85 -0.91 19.96
C THR A 186 4.39 0.48 20.30
N GLN A 187 5.72 0.67 20.25
CA GLN A 187 6.35 1.90 20.76
C GLN A 187 6.28 3.07 19.78
N LEU A 188 6.32 2.81 18.48
CA LEU A 188 6.35 3.89 17.47
C LEU A 188 5.00 4.13 16.81
N LEU A 189 4.12 3.13 16.77
CA LEU A 189 2.87 3.17 16.01
C LEU A 189 1.63 3.01 16.89
N GLY A 190 1.79 2.82 18.20
CA GLY A 190 0.70 2.75 19.17
C GLY A 190 -0.23 1.54 18.99
N ALA A 191 0.23 0.49 18.31
CA ALA A 191 -0.54 -0.72 18.12
C ALA A 191 -0.43 -1.66 19.34
N GLY A 192 -1.36 -2.61 19.46
CA GLY A 192 -1.29 -3.66 20.48
C GLY A 192 -0.19 -4.68 20.20
N GLU A 193 0.19 -5.43 21.24
CA GLU A 193 1.08 -6.58 21.09
C GLU A 193 0.44 -7.65 20.20
N ALA A 194 1.14 -8.05 19.14
CA ALA A 194 0.71 -9.09 18.21
C ALA A 194 1.91 -9.60 17.38
N ASP A 195 1.68 -10.62 16.56
CA ASP A 195 2.68 -11.20 15.64
C ASP A 195 2.83 -10.35 14.37
N TRP A 196 3.34 -9.13 14.55
CA TRP A 196 3.61 -8.20 13.46
C TRP A 196 4.74 -8.70 12.56
N ARG A 197 4.47 -8.78 11.26
CA ARG A 197 5.46 -9.11 10.22
C ARG A 197 5.65 -7.95 9.25
N CYS A 198 6.86 -7.83 8.72
CA CYS A 198 7.16 -6.95 7.60
C CYS A 198 6.54 -7.52 6.31
N THR A 199 5.85 -6.66 5.56
CA THR A 199 5.22 -7.00 4.26
C THR A 199 5.85 -6.28 3.09
N GLY A 200 6.74 -5.31 3.35
CA GLY A 200 7.33 -4.51 2.31
C GLY A 200 8.22 -3.40 2.86
N ILE A 201 9.23 -3.04 2.05
CA ILE A 201 10.17 -1.96 2.35
C ILE A 201 10.26 -1.06 1.12
N ASP A 202 10.20 0.24 1.31
CA ASP A 202 10.46 1.21 0.25
C ASP A 202 11.37 2.33 0.80
N PRO A 203 11.79 3.29 -0.04
CA PRO A 203 12.71 4.32 0.39
C PRO A 203 12.23 5.17 1.58
N GLU A 204 10.93 5.22 1.82
CA GLU A 204 10.31 6.06 2.84
C GLU A 204 9.89 5.27 4.09
N GLY A 205 9.95 3.93 4.11
CA GLY A 205 9.49 3.19 5.29
C GLY A 205 9.33 1.68 5.15
N LEU A 206 8.70 1.11 6.19
CA LEU A 206 8.28 -0.29 6.28
C LEU A 206 6.76 -0.42 6.41
N ASP A 207 6.21 -1.42 5.75
CA ASP A 207 4.82 -1.84 5.91
C ASP A 207 4.75 -3.06 6.84
N LEU A 208 3.98 -2.95 7.93
CA LEU A 208 3.78 -4.04 8.89
C LEU A 208 2.35 -4.57 8.81
N GLN A 209 2.17 -5.85 9.07
CA GLN A 209 0.86 -6.48 9.09
C GLN A 209 0.77 -7.55 10.18
N CYS A 210 -0.39 -7.65 10.83
CA CYS A 210 -0.78 -8.76 11.68
C CYS A 210 -2.23 -9.09 11.34
N GLU A 211 -2.49 -10.29 10.81
CA GLU A 211 -3.79 -10.66 10.25
C GLU A 211 -4.32 -9.59 9.25
N ARG A 212 -5.42 -8.91 9.61
CA ARG A 212 -6.04 -7.81 8.84
C ARG A 212 -5.54 -6.43 9.25
N ALA A 213 -4.87 -6.30 10.39
CA ALA A 213 -4.34 -5.04 10.88
C ALA A 213 -3.05 -4.70 10.13
N THR A 214 -2.93 -3.43 9.71
CA THR A 214 -1.80 -2.95 8.92
C THR A 214 -1.31 -1.62 9.45
N LEU A 215 0.02 -1.46 9.42
CA LEU A 215 0.69 -0.26 9.89
C LEU A 215 1.73 0.17 8.85
N ARG A 216 2.01 1.48 8.86
CA ARG A 216 3.08 2.09 8.09
C ARG A 216 4.04 2.75 9.06
N LEU A 217 5.30 2.30 9.06
CA LEU A 217 6.39 2.96 9.76
C LEU A 217 7.16 3.84 8.78
N ASP A 218 7.06 5.16 8.93
CA ASP A 218 7.81 6.09 8.11
C ASP A 218 9.24 6.27 8.63
N PHE A 219 10.21 6.27 7.73
CA PHE A 219 11.59 6.59 8.05
C PHE A 219 11.79 8.10 8.21
N PRO A 220 12.66 8.54 9.13
CA PRO A 220 13.03 9.95 9.28
C PRO A 220 13.82 10.51 8.09
N SER A 221 14.39 9.64 7.24
CA SER A 221 15.07 10.02 6.01
C SER A 221 15.02 8.89 4.99
N ARG A 222 15.16 9.24 3.71
CA ARG A 222 15.13 8.29 2.60
C ARG A 222 16.23 7.24 2.70
N VAL A 223 15.93 6.01 2.28
CA VAL A 223 16.86 4.87 2.22
C VAL A 223 16.97 4.38 0.77
N GLU A 224 18.19 4.14 0.30
CA GLU A 224 18.44 3.86 -1.13
C GLU A 224 19.18 2.55 -1.38
N ASN A 225 19.74 1.93 -0.34
CA ASN A 225 20.52 0.70 -0.43
C ASN A 225 20.49 -0.10 0.89
N SER A 226 21.08 -1.30 0.88
CA SER A 226 21.09 -2.23 2.02
C SER A 226 21.83 -1.70 3.26
N VAL A 227 22.91 -0.93 3.07
CA VAL A 227 23.68 -0.35 4.19
C VAL A 227 22.85 0.71 4.90
N ALA A 228 22.29 1.64 4.13
CA ALA A 228 21.39 2.68 4.65
C ALA A 228 20.14 2.07 5.32
N LEU A 229 19.61 0.97 4.78
CA LEU A 229 18.47 0.27 5.41
C LEU A 229 18.84 -0.29 6.78
N ARG A 230 20.00 -0.96 6.88
CA ARG A 230 20.46 -1.54 8.16
C ARG A 230 20.66 -0.46 9.21
N ASP A 231 21.30 0.64 8.85
CA ASP A 231 21.55 1.75 9.77
C ASP A 231 20.24 2.45 10.17
N MET A 232 19.29 2.57 9.23
CA MET A 232 17.96 3.09 9.51
C MET A 232 17.19 2.21 10.50
N LEU A 233 17.14 0.90 10.28
CA LEU A 233 16.47 -0.04 11.19
C LEU A 233 17.05 0.02 12.61
N LYS A 234 18.39 0.05 12.73
CA LYS A 234 19.05 0.24 14.04
C LYS A 234 18.63 1.55 14.70
N ARG A 235 18.65 2.66 13.96
CA ARG A 235 18.20 3.97 14.45
C ARG A 235 16.74 3.94 14.91
N MET A 236 15.86 3.30 14.15
CA MET A 236 14.45 3.17 14.54
C MET A 236 14.28 2.35 15.82
N ALA A 237 15.08 1.28 16.01
CA ALA A 237 15.06 0.49 17.25
C ALA A 237 15.56 1.29 18.44
N ASP A 238 16.60 2.10 18.27
CA ASP A 238 17.10 2.98 19.32
C ASP A 238 16.10 4.08 19.70
N ILE A 239 15.31 4.58 18.75
CA ILE A 239 14.22 5.53 19.03
C ILE A 239 13.11 4.82 19.82
N ALA A 240 12.70 3.63 19.38
CA ALA A 240 11.63 2.87 20.02
C ALA A 240 11.94 2.53 21.49
N ARG A 241 13.18 2.10 21.78
CA ARG A 241 13.64 1.80 23.15
C ARG A 241 13.72 3.01 24.08
N LYS A 242 13.79 4.23 23.54
CA LYS A 242 13.79 5.47 24.32
C LYS A 242 12.39 6.01 24.62
N THR A 243 11.36 5.36 24.08
CA THR A 243 9.95 5.75 24.29
C THR A 243 9.33 4.98 25.46
N GLU A 244 10.03 3.98 26.00
CA GLU A 244 9.76 3.38 27.32
C GLU A 244 10.03 4.37 28.47
#